data_AF-A0A101NUE7-F1
#
_entry.id   AF-A0A101NUE7-F1
#
_cell.length_a   1.000
_cell.length_b   1.000
_cell.length_c   1.000
_cell.angle_alpha   90.00
_cell.angle_beta   90.00
_cell.angle_gamma   90.00
#
_symmetry.space_group_name_H-M   'P 1'
#
loop_
_entity.id
_entity.type
_entity.pdbx_description
1 polymer ?
#
loop_
_entity_poly.entity_id
_entity_poly.type
_entity_poly.pdbx_seq_one_letter_code
_entity_poly.pdbx_strand_id
1 'polypeptide(L)'
;MSRPHAHREFLDHLDGYIREAKKILDAWNVYSDEHTDLDGWPYDDHAYGLRQQQRDADTAAAFENLRAGAQHLLDTADAQLPLVPAGTAQTRWIYQLGVLRDALERLTTLHEEWLRTRDSLLADAHPGTKVFDAALAEHHAECWSYLDDWATHGHVIGEINTAARHAPSPLAPAPTMRPARATGRTAAARR
;
A
#
# COMPACT_ATOMS: atom_id res chain seq x y z
N MET A 1 22.49 -14.94 -2.68
CA MET A 1 21.64 -14.87 -3.89
C MET A 1 20.23 -15.39 -3.56
N SER A 2 19.46 -14.70 -2.69
CA SER A 2 18.09 -15.11 -2.27
C SER A 2 16.99 -14.08 -2.63
N ARG A 3 17.28 -13.12 -3.50
CA ARG A 3 16.49 -11.87 -3.66
C ARG A 3 15.15 -11.99 -4.42
N PRO A 4 14.94 -12.86 -5.43
CA PRO A 4 13.68 -12.88 -6.20
C PRO A 4 12.48 -13.49 -5.45
N HIS A 5 12.73 -14.48 -4.58
CA HIS A 5 11.67 -15.18 -3.86
C HIS A 5 11.10 -14.32 -2.73
N ALA A 6 11.97 -13.64 -1.97
CA ALA A 6 11.55 -12.73 -0.90
C ALA A 6 10.73 -11.53 -1.42
N HIS A 7 11.13 -10.91 -2.54
CA HIS A 7 10.36 -9.80 -3.13
C HIS A 7 8.94 -10.23 -3.53
N ARG A 8 8.80 -11.42 -4.11
CA ARG A 8 7.49 -11.95 -4.48
C ARG A 8 6.61 -12.22 -3.26
N GLU A 9 7.19 -12.80 -2.22
CA GLU A 9 6.50 -13.04 -0.95
C GLU A 9 5.99 -11.73 -0.33
N PHE A 10 6.81 -10.67 -0.34
CA PHE A 10 6.36 -9.36 0.16
C PHE A 10 5.27 -8.73 -0.70
N LEU A 11 5.28 -8.90 -2.03
CA LEU A 11 4.17 -8.50 -2.88
C LEU A 11 2.89 -9.29 -2.56
N ASP A 12 3.01 -10.59 -2.29
CA ASP A 12 1.87 -11.42 -1.89
C ASP A 12 1.31 -10.97 -0.52
N HIS A 13 2.17 -10.57 0.42
CA HIS A 13 1.75 -9.98 1.70
C HIS A 13 1.06 -8.62 1.52
N LEU A 14 1.57 -7.77 0.62
CA LEU A 14 0.95 -6.50 0.28
C LEU A 14 -0.46 -6.70 -0.30
N ASP A 15 -0.59 -7.61 -1.26
CA ASP A 15 -1.88 -7.96 -1.85
C ASP A 15 -2.84 -8.55 -0.81
N GLY A 16 -2.32 -9.36 0.13
CA GLY A 16 -3.05 -9.87 1.28
C GLY A 16 -3.58 -8.74 2.16
N TYR A 17 -2.70 -7.84 2.57
CA TYR A 17 -3.04 -6.68 3.39
C TYR A 17 -4.13 -5.81 2.75
N ILE A 18 -3.97 -5.42 1.48
CA ILE A 18 -4.94 -4.57 0.77
C ILE A 18 -6.34 -5.21 0.76
N ARG A 19 -6.42 -6.54 0.52
CA ARG A 19 -7.70 -7.25 0.54
C ARG A 19 -8.33 -7.30 1.93
N GLU A 20 -7.54 -7.57 2.98
CA GLU A 20 -8.06 -7.63 4.34
C GLU A 20 -8.47 -6.25 4.86
N ALA A 21 -7.65 -5.22 4.64
CA ALA A 21 -7.97 -3.84 4.99
C ALA A 21 -9.28 -3.38 4.32
N LYS A 22 -9.48 -3.72 3.04
CA LYS A 22 -10.75 -3.44 2.36
C LYS A 22 -11.94 -4.12 3.04
N LYS A 23 -11.83 -5.40 3.40
CA LYS A 23 -12.92 -6.13 4.08
C LYS A 23 -13.25 -5.49 5.43
N ILE A 24 -12.23 -5.10 6.19
CA ILE A 24 -12.39 -4.44 7.49
C ILE A 24 -13.10 -3.09 7.31
N LEU A 25 -12.66 -2.29 6.33
CA LEU A 25 -13.28 -1.00 6.02
C LEU A 25 -14.72 -1.14 5.52
N ASP A 26 -15.00 -2.10 4.62
CA ASP A 26 -16.36 -2.37 4.15
C ASP A 26 -17.29 -2.75 5.32
N ALA A 27 -16.82 -3.61 6.22
CA ALA A 27 -17.58 -4.03 7.41
C ALA A 27 -17.79 -2.85 8.38
N TRP A 28 -16.78 -1.99 8.53
CA TRP A 28 -16.90 -0.76 9.31
C TRP A 28 -17.93 0.19 8.72
N ASN A 29 -17.92 0.42 7.40
CA ASN A 29 -18.85 1.33 6.74
C ASN A 29 -20.30 0.87 6.91
N VAL A 30 -20.58 -0.43 6.72
CA VAL A 30 -21.91 -0.99 6.97
C VAL A 30 -22.34 -0.77 8.42
N TYR A 31 -21.46 -1.08 9.38
CA TYR A 31 -21.76 -0.86 10.79
C TYR A 31 -22.01 0.62 11.09
N SER A 32 -21.15 1.50 10.59
CA SER A 32 -21.26 2.94 10.78
C SER A 32 -22.60 3.46 10.28
N ASP A 33 -22.96 3.14 9.04
CA ASP A 33 -24.21 3.57 8.41
C ASP A 33 -25.46 3.10 9.20
N GLU A 34 -25.42 1.91 9.78
CA GLU A 34 -26.53 1.36 10.58
C GLU A 34 -26.61 1.95 12.00
N HIS A 35 -25.51 2.49 12.52
CA HIS A 35 -25.37 2.89 13.93
C HIS A 35 -25.17 4.39 14.13
N THR A 36 -25.28 5.19 13.07
CA THR A 36 -25.28 6.66 13.13
C THR A 36 -26.57 7.25 12.60
N ASP A 37 -26.95 8.43 13.10
CA ASP A 37 -28.03 9.23 12.52
C ASP A 37 -27.64 9.90 11.19
N LEU A 38 -28.56 10.68 10.62
CA LEU A 38 -28.35 11.37 9.34
C LEU A 38 -27.24 12.42 9.38
N ASP A 39 -26.88 12.88 10.57
CA ASP A 39 -25.81 13.85 10.80
C ASP A 39 -24.47 13.14 11.11
N GLY A 40 -24.46 11.80 11.13
CA GLY A 40 -23.29 10.98 11.43
C GLY A 40 -23.01 10.81 12.92
N TRP A 41 -23.94 11.18 13.80
CA TRP A 41 -23.78 10.97 15.24
C TRP A 41 -24.16 9.53 15.61
N PRO A 42 -23.31 8.82 16.37
CA PRO A 42 -23.63 7.47 16.80
C PRO A 42 -24.85 7.45 17.75
N TYR A 43 -25.71 6.43 17.60
CA TYR A 43 -26.84 6.23 18.52
C TYR A 43 -26.38 5.77 19.92
N ASP A 44 -25.22 5.11 20.00
CA ASP A 44 -24.55 4.68 21.22
C ASP A 44 -23.04 4.91 21.07
N ASP A 45 -22.55 6.00 21.66
CA ASP A 45 -21.13 6.40 21.62
C ASP A 45 -20.19 5.28 22.10
N HIS A 46 -20.58 4.53 23.12
CA HIS A 46 -19.73 3.54 23.74
C HIS A 46 -19.60 2.30 22.84
N ALA A 47 -20.73 1.78 22.34
CA ALA A 47 -20.72 0.64 21.42
C ALA A 47 -20.02 1.00 20.10
N TYR A 48 -20.24 2.21 19.59
CA TYR A 48 -19.57 2.71 18.40
C TYR A 48 -18.06 2.82 18.59
N GLY A 49 -17.61 3.41 19.71
CA GLY A 49 -16.20 3.52 20.06
C GLY A 49 -15.50 2.16 20.20
N LEU A 50 -16.15 1.17 20.84
CA LEU A 50 -15.60 -0.19 20.91
C LEU A 50 -15.45 -0.83 19.52
N ARG A 51 -16.42 -0.59 18.63
CA ARG A 51 -16.35 -1.14 17.28
C ARG A 51 -15.27 -0.46 16.43
N GLN A 52 -15.06 0.84 16.65
CA GLN A 52 -13.96 1.58 16.03
C GLN A 52 -12.60 1.04 16.48
N GLN A 53 -12.41 0.84 17.79
CA GLN A 53 -11.18 0.24 18.33
C GLN A 53 -10.90 -1.14 17.74
N GLN A 54 -11.93 -1.95 17.53
CA GLN A 54 -11.78 -3.26 16.89
C GLN A 54 -11.31 -3.14 15.43
N ARG A 55 -11.90 -2.22 14.65
CA ARG A 55 -11.48 -1.94 13.26
C ARG A 55 -9.99 -1.56 13.19
N ASP A 56 -9.57 -0.67 14.09
CA ASP A 56 -8.20 -0.16 14.14
C ASP A 56 -7.22 -1.29 14.50
N ALA A 57 -7.56 -2.10 15.50
CA ALA A 57 -6.78 -3.27 15.90
C ALA A 57 -6.69 -4.34 14.80
N ASP A 58 -7.80 -4.66 14.13
CA ASP A 58 -7.83 -5.65 13.04
C ASP A 58 -6.96 -5.21 11.86
N THR A 59 -6.95 -3.91 11.56
CA THR A 59 -6.17 -3.35 10.45
C THR A 59 -4.69 -3.28 10.79
N ALA A 60 -4.35 -2.90 12.02
CA ALA A 60 -2.98 -2.99 12.52
C ALA A 60 -2.46 -4.43 12.45
N ALA A 61 -3.24 -5.41 12.91
CA ALA A 61 -2.89 -6.83 12.86
C ALA A 61 -2.70 -7.33 11.42
N ALA A 62 -3.55 -6.90 10.47
CA ALA A 62 -3.41 -7.26 9.07
C ALA A 62 -2.10 -6.73 8.46
N PHE A 63 -1.62 -5.57 8.90
CA PHE A 63 -0.40 -4.94 8.40
C PHE A 63 0.89 -5.61 8.89
N GLU A 64 0.87 -6.32 10.02
CA GLU A 64 2.09 -6.90 10.62
C GLU A 64 2.84 -7.86 9.69
N ASN A 65 2.13 -8.63 8.86
CA ASN A 65 2.76 -9.51 7.85
C ASN A 65 3.48 -8.72 6.74
N LEU A 66 3.02 -7.51 6.43
CA LEU A 66 3.61 -6.61 5.45
C LEU A 66 4.75 -5.78 6.05
N ARG A 67 4.67 -5.41 7.33
CA ARG A 67 5.60 -4.49 8.02
C ARG A 67 7.07 -4.84 7.78
N ALA A 68 7.44 -6.11 7.87
CA ALA A 68 8.82 -6.56 7.67
C ALA A 68 9.35 -6.35 6.24
N GLY A 69 8.47 -6.31 5.23
CA GLY A 69 8.80 -6.16 3.81
C GLY A 69 8.54 -4.76 3.25
N ALA A 70 7.82 -3.91 3.97
CA ALA A 70 7.33 -2.62 3.46
C ALA A 70 8.44 -1.71 2.91
N GLN A 71 9.55 -1.55 3.65
CA GLN A 71 10.69 -0.75 3.20
C GLN A 71 11.34 -1.34 1.95
N HIS A 72 11.50 -2.66 1.90
CA HIS A 72 12.09 -3.34 0.75
C HIS A 72 11.25 -3.15 -0.52
N LEU A 73 9.92 -3.20 -0.38
CA LEU A 73 8.99 -2.96 -1.48
C LEU A 73 9.10 -1.52 -2.01
N LEU A 74 9.18 -0.53 -1.13
CA LEU A 74 9.36 0.88 -1.51
C LEU A 74 10.70 1.10 -2.22
N ASP A 75 11.80 0.61 -1.64
CA ASP A 75 13.14 0.73 -2.25
C ASP A 75 13.18 0.10 -3.64
N THR A 76 12.52 -1.06 -3.79
CA THR A 76 12.46 -1.76 -5.08
C THR A 76 11.60 -1.01 -6.09
N ALA A 77 10.46 -0.46 -5.68
CA ALA A 77 9.61 0.35 -6.55
C ALA A 77 10.33 1.62 -7.01
N ASP A 78 11.04 2.31 -6.12
CA ASP A 78 11.86 3.49 -6.46
C ASP A 78 12.98 3.15 -7.45
N ALA A 79 13.64 2.00 -7.29
CA ALA A 79 14.66 1.54 -8.24
C ALA A 79 14.07 1.13 -9.60
N GLN A 80 12.84 0.62 -9.62
CA GLN A 80 12.15 0.18 -10.83
C GLN A 80 11.54 1.33 -11.62
N LEU A 81 11.05 2.37 -10.94
CA LEU A 81 10.31 3.46 -11.56
C LEU A 81 11.07 4.16 -12.72
N PRO A 82 12.38 4.47 -12.62
CA PRO A 82 13.16 5.04 -13.73
C PRO A 82 13.34 4.11 -14.93
N LEU A 83 13.13 2.79 -14.75
CA LEU A 83 13.25 1.80 -15.81
C LEU A 83 11.95 1.65 -16.62
N VAL A 84 10.84 2.22 -16.13
CA VAL A 84 9.55 2.14 -16.82
C VAL A 84 9.56 3.08 -18.03
N PRO A 85 9.15 2.60 -19.23
CA PRO A 85 9.02 3.46 -20.40
C PRO A 85 8.10 4.66 -20.16
N ALA A 86 8.49 5.83 -20.67
CA ALA A 86 7.76 7.09 -20.45
C ALA A 86 6.29 7.05 -20.89
N GLY A 87 5.92 6.21 -21.87
CA GLY A 87 4.53 6.02 -22.31
C GLY A 87 3.68 5.12 -21.40
N THR A 88 4.30 4.45 -20.42
CA THR A 88 3.64 3.55 -19.46
C THR A 88 3.70 4.11 -18.04
N ALA A 89 4.71 4.92 -17.74
CA ALA A 89 4.84 5.59 -16.45
C ALA A 89 3.65 6.53 -16.20
N GLN A 90 3.02 6.40 -15.04
CA GLN A 90 1.92 7.28 -14.64
C GLN A 90 2.42 8.33 -13.67
N THR A 91 2.07 9.60 -13.90
CA THR A 91 2.48 10.74 -13.04
C THR A 91 2.06 10.55 -11.58
N ARG A 92 0.92 9.87 -11.35
CA ARG A 92 0.39 9.61 -9.99
C ARG A 92 1.31 8.72 -9.14
N TRP A 93 2.16 7.89 -9.75
CA TRP A 93 2.96 6.90 -9.03
C TRP A 93 3.98 7.55 -8.09
N ILE A 94 4.59 8.67 -8.48
CA ILE A 94 5.55 9.39 -7.65
C ILE A 94 4.89 9.90 -6.37
N TYR A 95 3.68 10.48 -6.50
CA TYR A 95 2.90 10.96 -5.37
C TYR A 95 2.51 9.81 -4.44
N GLN A 96 1.96 8.72 -5.00
CA GLN A 96 1.54 7.55 -4.22
C GLN A 96 2.71 6.91 -3.45
N LEU A 97 3.88 6.77 -4.08
CA LEU A 97 5.10 6.31 -3.39
C LEU A 97 5.55 7.28 -2.29
N GLY A 98 5.37 8.59 -2.48
CA GLY A 98 5.60 9.59 -1.45
C GLY A 98 4.73 9.36 -0.22
N VAL A 99 3.42 9.23 -0.42
CA VAL A 99 2.47 8.95 0.66
C VAL A 99 2.81 7.66 1.41
N LEU A 100 3.15 6.58 0.71
CA LEU A 100 3.51 5.31 1.34
C LEU A 100 4.79 5.40 2.18
N ARG A 101 5.79 6.17 1.75
CA ARG A 101 7.01 6.42 2.53
C ARG A 101 6.71 7.21 3.80
N ASP A 102 5.99 8.31 3.67
CA ASP A 102 5.63 9.17 4.80
C ASP A 102 4.79 8.36 5.81
N ALA A 103 3.84 7.56 5.35
CA ALA A 103 3.04 6.67 6.18
C ALA A 103 3.90 5.62 6.91
N LEU A 104 4.88 4.99 6.23
CA LEU A 104 5.76 4.01 6.87
C LEU A 104 6.68 4.63 7.93
N GLU A 105 7.21 5.83 7.67
CA GLU A 105 8.00 6.58 8.64
C GLU A 105 7.17 6.90 9.89
N ARG A 106 5.92 7.33 9.70
CA ARG A 106 4.98 7.60 10.81
C ARG A 106 4.63 6.35 11.59
N LEU A 107 4.34 5.23 10.92
CA LEU A 107 4.08 3.94 11.57
C LEU A 107 5.28 3.39 12.34
N THR A 108 6.51 3.70 11.89
CA THR A 108 7.73 3.35 12.61
C THR A 108 7.87 4.20 13.88
N THR A 109 7.66 5.51 13.76
CA THR A 109 7.69 6.45 14.89
C THR A 109 6.66 6.09 15.96
N LEU A 110 5.41 5.84 15.56
CA LEU A 110 4.33 5.43 16.44
C LEU A 110 4.61 4.09 17.13
N HIS A 111 5.29 3.17 16.46
CA HIS A 111 5.70 1.91 17.08
C HIS A 111 6.74 2.13 18.18
N GLU A 112 7.73 2.99 17.95
CA GLU A 112 8.71 3.37 18.98
C GLU A 112 8.08 4.11 20.16
N GLU A 113 7.08 4.96 19.89
CA GLU A 113 6.26 5.61 20.92
C GLU A 113 5.46 4.60 21.72
N TRP A 114 4.82 3.63 21.05
CA TRP A 114 4.11 2.55 21.72
C TRP A 114 5.02 1.73 22.65
N LEU A 115 6.23 1.36 22.20
CA LEU A 115 7.18 0.64 23.04
C LEU A 115 7.54 1.45 24.31
N ARG A 116 7.80 2.76 24.17
CA ARG A 116 8.06 3.65 25.31
C ARG A 116 6.85 3.77 26.25
N THR A 117 5.66 3.95 25.69
CA THR A 117 4.41 4.02 26.47
C THR A 117 4.20 2.73 27.24
N ARG A 118 4.30 1.57 26.57
CA ARG A 118 4.17 0.24 27.17
C ARG A 118 5.17 0.03 28.31
N ASP A 119 6.43 0.39 28.11
CA ASP A 119 7.49 0.21 29.12
C ASP A 119 7.33 1.18 30.32
N SER A 120 6.54 2.25 30.16
CA SER A 120 6.21 3.21 31.23
C SER A 120 4.94 2.85 32.02
N LEU A 121 4.18 1.84 31.59
CA LEU A 121 2.98 1.41 32.29
C LEU A 121 3.31 0.80 33.66
N LEU A 122 2.31 0.81 34.55
CA LEU A 122 2.41 0.17 35.86
C LEU A 122 2.77 -1.32 35.73
N ALA A 123 3.47 -1.87 36.72
CA ALA A 123 3.95 -3.25 36.67
C ALA A 123 2.85 -4.32 36.56
N ASP A 124 1.62 -3.99 36.97
CA ASP A 124 0.42 -4.83 36.85
C ASP A 124 -0.37 -4.58 35.55
N ALA A 125 0.02 -3.59 34.73
CA ALA A 125 -0.61 -3.35 33.43
C ALA A 125 -0.13 -4.38 32.41
N HIS A 126 -1.03 -5.29 32.07
CA HIS A 126 -0.83 -6.33 31.06
C HIS A 126 -2.04 -6.39 30.11
N PRO A 127 -1.96 -7.10 28.97
CA PRO A 127 -3.11 -7.30 28.10
C PRO A 127 -4.33 -7.79 28.88
N GLY A 128 -5.50 -7.18 28.61
CA GLY A 128 -6.74 -7.41 29.36
C GLY A 128 -6.94 -6.50 30.57
N THR A 129 -5.97 -5.65 30.91
CA THR A 129 -6.16 -4.57 31.90
C THR A 129 -6.63 -3.30 31.21
N LYS A 130 -7.53 -2.56 31.85
CA LYS A 130 -8.08 -1.31 31.29
C LYS A 130 -7.00 -0.30 30.89
N VAL A 131 -5.92 -0.19 31.67
CA VAL A 131 -4.82 0.75 31.41
C VAL A 131 -4.04 0.34 30.15
N PHE A 132 -3.70 -0.95 30.03
CA PHE A 132 -2.98 -1.46 28.86
C PHE A 132 -3.85 -1.38 27.60
N ASP A 133 -5.09 -1.87 27.68
CA ASP A 133 -5.99 -1.96 26.52
C ASP A 133 -6.38 -0.57 26.01
N ALA A 134 -6.56 0.42 26.91
CA ALA A 134 -6.80 1.80 26.50
C ALA A 134 -5.58 2.43 25.81
N ALA A 135 -4.37 2.19 26.32
CA ALA A 135 -3.15 2.70 25.67
C ALA A 135 -2.91 2.04 24.30
N LEU A 136 -3.22 0.74 24.17
CA LEU A 136 -3.13 0.03 22.90
C LEU A 136 -4.20 0.51 21.90
N ALA A 137 -5.43 0.75 22.37
CA ALA A 137 -6.50 1.30 21.55
C ALA A 137 -6.14 2.69 20.99
N GLU A 138 -5.56 3.56 21.82
CA GLU A 138 -5.06 4.87 21.38
C GLU A 138 -3.97 4.72 20.31
N HIS A 139 -2.98 3.85 20.54
CA HIS A 139 -1.92 3.59 19.56
C HIS A 139 -2.47 3.12 18.20
N HIS A 140 -3.43 2.19 18.20
CA HIS A 140 -4.07 1.74 16.97
C HIS A 140 -4.87 2.85 16.28
N ALA A 141 -5.57 3.69 17.04
CA ALA A 141 -6.29 4.84 16.50
C ALA A 141 -5.33 5.86 15.84
N GLU A 142 -4.18 6.13 16.44
CA GLU A 142 -3.14 6.99 15.84
C GLU A 142 -2.52 6.39 14.57
N CYS A 143 -2.42 5.06 14.49
CA CYS A 143 -1.90 4.37 13.31
C CYS A 143 -2.90 4.34 12.14
N TRP A 144 -4.20 4.39 12.43
CA TRP A 144 -5.27 4.08 11.48
C TRP A 144 -5.14 4.79 10.13
N SER A 145 -4.94 6.10 10.11
CA SER A 145 -4.88 6.86 8.85
C SER A 145 -3.68 6.45 7.97
N TYR A 146 -2.54 6.13 8.59
CA TYR A 146 -1.34 5.70 7.86
C TYR A 146 -1.48 4.26 7.34
N LEU A 147 -2.21 3.42 8.06
CA LEU A 147 -2.57 2.09 7.57
C LEU A 147 -3.55 2.21 6.39
N ASP A 148 -4.52 3.11 6.45
CA ASP A 148 -5.44 3.39 5.36
C ASP A 148 -4.73 3.94 4.10
N ASP A 149 -3.71 4.80 4.27
CA ASP A 149 -2.83 5.24 3.18
C ASP A 149 -2.17 4.04 2.49
N TRP A 150 -1.65 3.08 3.25
CA TRP A 150 -1.08 1.84 2.71
C TRP A 150 -2.11 0.98 1.99
N ALA A 151 -3.33 0.87 2.50
CA ALA A 151 -4.40 0.11 1.88
C ALA A 151 -4.86 0.77 0.55
N THR A 152 -4.93 2.09 0.54
CA THR A 152 -5.40 2.89 -0.60
C THR A 152 -4.35 2.97 -1.70
N HIS A 153 -3.08 3.18 -1.35
CA HIS A 153 -2.03 3.46 -2.34
C HIS A 153 -1.10 2.27 -2.62
N GLY A 154 -1.10 1.22 -1.80
CA GLY A 154 -0.17 0.09 -1.90
C GLY A 154 -0.12 -0.59 -3.28
N HIS A 155 -1.24 -0.63 -4.01
CA HIS A 155 -1.33 -1.22 -5.35
C HIS A 155 -0.30 -0.64 -6.35
N VAL A 156 0.15 0.61 -6.15
CA VAL A 156 1.16 1.26 -6.98
C VAL A 156 2.46 0.46 -7.08
N ILE A 157 2.85 -0.22 -6.00
CA ILE A 157 4.07 -1.02 -5.95
C ILE A 157 3.96 -2.20 -6.93
N GLY A 158 2.79 -2.84 -6.98
CA GLY A 158 2.49 -3.91 -7.93
C GLY A 158 2.43 -3.41 -9.39
N GLU A 159 1.84 -2.22 -9.61
CA GLU A 159 1.79 -1.58 -10.93
C GLU A 159 3.20 -1.30 -11.47
N ILE A 160 4.06 -0.68 -10.66
CA ILE A 160 5.45 -0.38 -11.03
C ILE A 160 6.25 -1.65 -11.30
N ASN A 161 6.18 -2.65 -10.41
CA ASN A 161 6.87 -3.91 -10.61
C ASN A 161 6.41 -4.63 -11.88
N THR A 162 5.12 -4.58 -12.20
CA THR A 162 4.59 -5.15 -13.45
C THR A 162 5.11 -4.37 -14.66
N ALA A 163 5.03 -3.04 -14.65
CA ALA A 163 5.50 -2.21 -15.75
C ALA A 163 7.00 -2.39 -16.01
N ALA A 164 7.82 -2.44 -14.96
CA ALA A 164 9.26 -2.65 -15.07
C ALA A 164 9.62 -4.02 -15.65
N ARG A 165 8.86 -5.08 -15.33
CA ARG A 165 9.08 -6.43 -15.91
C ARG A 165 8.74 -6.49 -17.41
N HIS A 166 7.84 -5.63 -17.88
CA HIS A 166 7.44 -5.54 -19.28
C HIS A 166 8.24 -4.48 -20.06
N ALA A 167 9.17 -3.77 -19.40
CA ALA A 167 10.04 -2.83 -20.07
C ALA A 167 10.89 -3.57 -21.12
N PRO A 168 10.98 -3.07 -22.36
CA PRO A 168 11.85 -3.65 -23.37
C PRO A 168 13.28 -3.73 -22.85
N SER A 169 13.95 -4.88 -23.05
CA SER A 169 15.35 -5.00 -22.68
C SER A 169 16.15 -3.89 -23.39
N PRO A 170 17.02 -3.15 -22.69
CA PRO A 170 17.92 -2.17 -23.32
C PRO A 170 18.84 -2.80 -24.36
N LEU A 171 19.00 -4.13 -24.33
CA LEU A 171 19.80 -4.93 -25.27
C LEU A 171 18.95 -5.56 -26.39
N ALA A 172 17.64 -5.28 -26.44
CA ALA A 172 16.81 -5.77 -27.52
C ALA A 172 17.24 -5.12 -28.84
N PRO A 173 17.57 -5.90 -29.89
CA PRO A 173 17.89 -5.32 -31.18
C PRO A 173 16.69 -4.51 -31.69
N ALA A 174 16.98 -3.32 -32.23
CA ALA A 174 15.95 -2.45 -32.79
C ALA A 174 15.09 -3.25 -33.78
N PRO A 175 13.75 -3.14 -33.71
CA PRO A 175 12.87 -3.83 -34.65
C PRO A 175 13.31 -3.45 -36.06
N THR A 176 13.73 -4.45 -36.83
CA THR A 176 14.22 -4.26 -38.19
C THR A 176 13.05 -3.72 -39.00
N MET A 177 13.02 -2.42 -39.25
CA MET A 177 12.06 -1.82 -40.17
C MET A 177 12.28 -2.48 -41.52
N ARG A 178 11.37 -3.37 -41.88
CA ARG A 178 11.34 -4.01 -43.19
C ARG A 178 11.15 -2.88 -44.21
N PRO A 179 12.10 -2.62 -45.13
CA PRO A 179 11.94 -1.55 -46.09
C PRO A 179 10.66 -1.81 -46.89
N ALA A 180 9.80 -0.80 -46.94
CA ALA A 180 8.61 -0.83 -47.78
C ALA A 180 9.05 -1.18 -49.21
N ARG A 181 8.46 -2.24 -49.78
CA ARG A 181 8.67 -2.60 -51.18
C ARG A 181 8.30 -1.38 -52.02
N ALA A 182 9.31 -0.70 -52.57
CA ALA A 182 9.09 0.32 -53.58
C ALA A 182 8.42 -0.38 -54.77
N THR A 183 7.12 -0.15 -54.96
CA THR A 183 6.45 -0.49 -56.20
C THR A 183 7.00 0.44 -57.27
N GLY A 184 8.04 -0.03 -57.95
CA GLY A 184 8.52 0.58 -59.18
C GLY A 184 7.36 0.67 -60.16
N ARG A 185 6.95 1.89 -60.49
CA ARG A 185 6.07 2.16 -61.62
C ARG A 185 6.89 2.92 -62.65
N THR A 186 7.54 2.15 -63.52
CA THR A 186 8.01 2.62 -64.81
C THR A 186 6.84 2.72 -65.77
N ALA A 187 6.57 3.93 -66.26
CA ALA A 187 5.88 4.20 -67.53
C ALA A 187 6.18 5.67 -67.86
N ALA A 188 7.26 5.93 -68.60
CA ALA A 188 7.32 6.00 -70.06
C ALA A 188 6.74 7.33 -70.59
N ALA A 189 7.66 8.26 -70.85
CA ALA A 189 7.42 9.43 -71.69
C ALA A 189 7.09 9.01 -73.12
N ARG A 190 6.12 9.70 -73.76
CA ARG A 190 6.08 9.90 -75.22
C ARG A 190 5.15 11.07 -75.59
N ARG A 191 5.80 12.09 -76.17
CA ARG A 191 5.40 13.07 -77.20
C ARG A 191 4.20 13.98 -76.95
#